data_AF-A0A423XLW4-F1
#
_entry.id   AF-A0A423XLW4-F1
#
_cell.length_a   1.000
_cell.length_b   1.000
_cell.length_c   1.000
_cell.angle_alpha   90.00
_cell.angle_beta   90.00
_cell.angle_gamma   90.00
#
_symmetry.space_group_name_H-M   'P 1'
#
loop_
_entity.id
_entity.type
_entity.pdbx_description
1 polymer ?
#
loop_
_entity_poly.entity_id
_entity_poly.type
_entity_poly.pdbx_seq_one_letter_code
_entity_poly.pdbx_strand_id
1 'polypeptide(L)'
;MRRFRDPSHLCRAGSGPGPTPRSITVQRRTIFEKYPRGVIIQRESEPTKKNFPSFELPKVVLDLDAENIPHVRPLNNRDIRHQKAKWGYSPVGEEVMLRATNLRKEMARDEKKMRHQASKLNNMQTISDYNVFAIALLGGSSVSSSLKDLEPRDEQQRPITLGGLRANGIPERILAGDANKVISFMLHRQELAREQEDAGDLEAFKTALSHCKNLGQLRRLCLRGVDAAPQQKEIVHASSGHIVHSLRSMPPQPLKEILKFVNNFTIRQLAENAGLSAAMPLYGLEIASKLELLPAIVQYLQICLSQAFIGNDNTDRAILGIVGLGTLTALERGQGTARGTRPELFTLLTGRSLVSSEPQPALYGLDVLQGQGDPEVHCLYTRLLAELGAFRLLWHSRRGAQEATDTTAFIRCAQVLGSAEGDAGVDYSTVTGELETDADLDLRDISRLDAYHTSVASKRAPYSSNIEGRISPDELKEAFESADIHGAMARLQELMSRAPAATQTEPIDIENSSIPSDL
;
A
#
# COMPACT_ATOMS: atom_id res chain seq x y z
N MET A 1 -11.74 10.87 -10.86
CA MET A 1 -11.01 9.81 -11.60
C MET A 1 -10.03 10.46 -12.56
N ARG A 2 -8.73 10.31 -12.34
CA ARG A 2 -7.70 10.71 -13.32
C ARG A 2 -7.57 9.55 -14.31
N ARG A 3 -7.94 9.76 -15.57
CA ARG A 3 -7.76 8.79 -16.66
C ARG A 3 -6.27 8.56 -16.85
N PHE A 4 -5.80 7.33 -16.67
CA PHE A 4 -4.52 6.90 -17.21
C PHE A 4 -4.63 6.95 -18.74
N ARG A 5 -3.73 7.69 -19.39
CA ARG A 5 -3.64 7.72 -20.85
C ARG A 5 -2.90 6.48 -21.34
N ASP A 6 -3.41 5.94 -22.44
CA ASP A 6 -2.82 4.91 -23.29
C ASP A 6 -1.31 5.11 -23.57
N PRO A 7 -0.47 4.08 -23.48
CA PRO A 7 0.94 4.13 -23.87
C PRO A 7 1.22 3.70 -25.32
N SER A 8 0.21 3.56 -26.18
CA SER A 8 0.31 2.91 -27.50
C SER A 8 0.86 3.75 -28.67
N HIS A 9 1.56 4.86 -28.42
CA HIS A 9 2.19 5.66 -29.49
C HIS A 9 3.62 6.11 -29.17
N LEU A 10 4.62 5.23 -29.35
CA LEU A 10 6.00 5.66 -29.60
C LEU A 10 6.66 4.76 -30.65
N CYS A 11 6.34 5.05 -31.92
CA CYS A 11 7.16 4.64 -33.05
C CYS A 11 8.33 5.62 -33.25
N ARG A 12 9.53 5.05 -33.15
CA ARG A 12 10.81 5.34 -33.79
C ARG A 12 10.80 6.31 -34.99
N ALA A 13 11.45 7.47 -34.83
CA ALA A 13 12.20 8.26 -35.83
C ALA A 13 12.98 9.32 -35.04
N GLY A 14 14.30 9.45 -35.11
CA GLY A 14 15.08 9.91 -36.25
C GLY A 14 16.15 10.87 -35.69
N SER A 15 17.41 10.56 -35.96
CA SER A 15 18.62 11.24 -35.50
C SER A 15 18.83 12.63 -36.11
N GLY A 16 19.17 13.63 -35.29
CA GLY A 16 19.66 14.94 -35.72
C GLY A 16 20.27 15.72 -34.54
N PRO A 17 21.45 16.38 -34.67
CA PRO A 17 22.21 16.90 -33.54
C PRO A 17 21.97 18.39 -33.24
N GLY A 18 21.87 18.71 -31.94
CA GLY A 18 22.09 20.04 -31.36
C GLY A 18 20.90 20.64 -30.60
N PRO A 19 21.06 21.74 -29.84
CA PRO A 19 22.20 22.16 -29.01
C PRO A 19 21.87 22.05 -27.51
N THR A 20 22.89 21.76 -26.70
CA THR A 20 22.81 21.61 -25.23
C THR A 20 22.34 22.88 -24.49
N PRO A 21 21.37 22.80 -23.56
CA PRO A 21 21.13 23.87 -22.60
C PRO A 21 21.97 23.67 -21.33
N ARG A 22 22.90 24.61 -21.14
CA ARG A 22 23.45 25.16 -19.90
C ARG A 22 23.27 24.32 -18.63
N SER A 23 24.32 23.57 -18.33
CA SER A 23 24.70 23.06 -17.01
C SER A 23 24.71 24.20 -15.98
N ILE A 24 23.84 24.11 -14.98
CA ILE A 24 24.01 24.82 -13.71
C ILE A 24 25.01 23.99 -12.90
N THR A 25 26.27 24.40 -12.94
CA THR A 25 27.34 23.86 -12.10
C THR A 25 27.08 24.26 -10.66
N VAL A 26 26.46 23.37 -9.88
CA VAL A 26 26.51 23.41 -8.43
C VAL A 26 27.93 23.02 -8.03
N GLN A 27 28.71 23.99 -7.56
CA GLN A 27 30.03 23.78 -6.97
C GLN A 27 29.93 22.81 -5.79
N ARG A 28 30.23 21.53 -6.02
CA ARG A 28 30.60 20.59 -4.96
C ARG A 28 31.98 21.01 -4.45
N ARG A 29 32.01 21.62 -3.25
CA ARG A 29 33.26 21.75 -2.48
C ARG A 29 33.64 20.36 -1.98
N THR A 30 34.54 19.70 -2.70
CA THR A 30 35.34 18.58 -2.17
C THR A 30 36.44 19.15 -1.30
N ILE A 31 36.34 18.97 0.02
CA ILE A 31 37.47 19.11 0.94
C ILE A 31 37.73 17.71 1.50
N PHE A 32 38.50 16.92 0.76
CA PHE A 32 39.27 15.82 1.32
C PHE A 32 40.71 16.30 1.37
N GLU A 33 41.09 16.89 2.51
CA GLU A 33 42.50 17.05 2.85
C GLU A 33 42.88 16.01 3.90
N LYS A 34 43.97 15.33 3.57
CA LYS A 34 44.63 14.26 4.30
C LYS A 34 44.94 14.69 5.72
N TYR A 35 44.65 13.82 6.69
CA TYR A 35 45.25 13.89 8.02
C TYR A 35 46.78 13.69 7.92
N PRO A 36 47.61 14.63 8.41
CA PRO A 36 48.94 14.28 8.87
C PRO A 36 48.85 13.77 10.31
N ARG A 37 49.39 12.57 10.53
CA ARG A 37 49.80 12.11 11.86
C ARG A 37 50.88 13.07 12.37
N GLY A 38 50.69 13.68 13.54
CA GLY A 38 51.73 14.45 14.20
C GLY A 38 51.16 15.47 15.17
N VAL A 39 51.48 15.28 16.44
CA VAL A 39 51.13 16.14 17.56
C VAL A 39 51.79 17.52 17.41
N ILE A 40 51.00 18.60 17.37
CA ILE A 40 51.31 19.88 18.03
C ILE A 40 49.98 20.45 18.53
N ILE A 41 49.78 20.44 19.84
CA ILE A 41 48.69 21.17 20.50
C ILE A 41 49.08 22.66 20.45
N GLN A 42 48.68 23.39 19.41
CA GLN A 42 48.55 24.85 19.51
C GLN A 42 47.23 25.16 20.19
N ARG A 43 47.34 25.61 21.44
CA ARG A 43 46.21 25.96 22.29
C ARG A 43 45.95 27.46 22.17
N GLU A 44 45.38 27.88 21.05
CA GLU A 44 44.72 29.18 20.98
C GLU A 44 43.24 28.96 21.29
N SER A 45 42.92 29.00 22.58
CA SER A 45 41.53 29.11 23.03
C SER A 45 41.12 30.58 23.00
N GLU A 46 40.27 30.95 22.05
CA GLU A 46 39.48 32.18 22.18
C GLU A 46 38.71 32.15 23.51
N PRO A 47 38.70 33.25 24.29
CA PRO A 47 38.09 33.26 25.61
C PRO A 47 36.57 33.09 25.50
N THR A 48 36.07 31.96 26.01
CA THR A 48 34.64 31.68 26.12
C THR A 48 33.98 32.59 27.17
N LYS A 49 33.09 33.46 26.68
CA LYS A 49 31.93 34.10 27.34
C LYS A 49 32.19 35.18 28.41
N LYS A 50 31.78 36.41 28.07
CA LYS A 50 31.74 37.67 28.86
C LYS A 50 31.04 37.67 30.24
N ASN A 51 30.38 36.59 30.66
CA ASN A 51 29.46 36.65 31.80
C ASN A 51 29.92 35.91 33.07
N PHE A 52 31.11 35.32 33.06
CA PHE A 52 31.78 34.90 34.28
C PHE A 52 33.07 35.71 34.36
N PRO A 53 33.40 36.35 35.50
CA PRO A 53 34.75 36.82 35.72
C PRO A 53 35.64 35.58 35.78
N SER A 54 36.20 35.20 34.64
CA SER A 54 37.34 34.30 34.60
C SER A 54 38.46 35.04 35.32
N PHE A 55 38.77 34.61 36.54
CA PHE A 55 40.01 34.99 37.18
C PHE A 55 41.14 34.43 36.32
N GLU A 56 41.59 35.21 35.33
CA GLU A 56 42.84 34.95 34.64
C GLU A 56 43.94 35.17 35.68
N LEU A 57 44.35 34.08 36.33
CA LEU A 57 45.53 34.11 37.17
C LEU A 57 46.72 34.51 36.28
N PRO A 58 47.46 35.58 36.61
CA PRO A 58 48.64 35.97 35.86
C PRO A 58 49.58 34.78 35.70
N LYS A 59 50.23 34.61 34.54
CA LYS A 59 51.23 33.54 34.32
C LYS A 59 52.28 33.48 35.44
N VAL A 60 52.64 34.64 35.99
CA VAL A 60 53.55 34.76 37.15
C VAL A 60 53.04 34.04 38.39
N VAL A 61 51.73 34.00 38.65
CA VAL A 61 51.15 33.28 39.79
C VAL A 61 51.16 31.77 39.56
N LEU A 62 51.04 31.32 38.30
CA LEU A 62 51.20 29.90 37.92
C LEU A 62 52.66 29.46 37.96
N ASP A 63 53.60 30.36 37.63
CA ASP A 63 55.03 30.09 37.73
C ASP A 63 55.46 29.95 39.19
N LEU A 64 54.94 30.79 40.12
CA LEU A 64 55.22 30.72 41.56
C LEU A 64 54.76 29.42 42.26
N ASP A 65 54.01 28.55 41.59
CA ASP A 65 53.60 27.23 42.11
C ASP A 65 54.28 26.06 41.37
N ALA A 66 55.22 26.32 40.46
CA ALA A 66 55.95 25.27 39.76
C ALA A 66 56.91 24.55 40.72
N GLU A 67 56.88 23.21 40.71
CA GLU A 67 57.55 22.30 41.66
C GLU A 67 59.08 22.50 41.82
N ASN A 68 59.71 23.31 40.95
CA ASN A 68 61.17 23.48 40.87
C ASN A 68 61.65 24.93 40.94
N ILE A 69 60.82 25.89 41.38
CA ILE A 69 61.31 27.27 41.55
C ILE A 69 62.09 27.40 42.87
N PRO A 70 63.37 27.84 42.83
CA PRO A 70 64.23 27.91 44.02
C PRO A 70 63.75 28.92 45.08
N HIS A 71 62.81 29.79 44.75
CA HIS A 71 62.21 30.79 45.63
C HIS A 71 60.87 30.36 46.24
N VAL A 72 60.36 29.16 45.90
CA VAL A 72 59.11 28.61 46.42
C VAL A 72 59.45 27.54 47.44
N ARG A 73 58.86 27.62 48.64
CA ARG A 73 59.12 26.64 49.69
C ARG A 73 58.61 25.26 49.21
N PRO A 74 59.44 24.19 49.26
CA PRO A 74 58.99 22.86 48.85
C PRO A 74 57.80 22.39 49.70
N LEU A 75 56.84 21.75 49.03
CA LEU A 75 55.66 21.17 49.67
C LEU A 75 56.12 20.11 50.68
N ASN A 76 55.85 20.34 51.97
CA ASN A 76 56.26 19.39 53.01
C ASN A 76 55.11 18.49 53.46
N ASN A 77 55.43 17.43 54.19
CA ASN A 77 54.44 16.47 54.69
C ASN A 77 53.38 17.11 55.61
N ARG A 78 53.68 18.25 56.24
CA ARG A 78 52.72 18.99 57.08
C ARG A 78 51.69 19.71 56.20
N ASP A 79 52.12 20.31 55.10
CA ASP A 79 51.25 20.97 54.12
C ASP A 79 50.31 19.95 53.46
N ILE A 80 50.83 18.78 53.08
CA ILE A 80 50.03 17.67 52.53
C ILE A 80 48.96 17.22 53.54
N ARG A 81 49.33 17.04 54.82
CA ARG A 81 48.35 16.69 55.88
C ARG A 81 47.32 17.79 56.08
N HIS A 82 47.73 19.06 56.04
CA HIS A 82 46.82 20.19 56.25
C HIS A 82 45.85 20.36 55.07
N GLN A 83 46.33 20.23 53.84
CA GLN A 83 45.47 20.23 52.64
C GLN A 83 44.54 19.02 52.64
N LYS A 84 45.01 17.82 53.01
CA LYS A 84 44.16 16.63 53.12
C LYS A 84 43.13 16.75 54.26
N ALA A 85 43.45 17.41 55.37
CA ALA A 85 42.49 17.70 56.42
C ALA A 85 41.47 18.77 56.01
N LYS A 86 41.89 19.79 55.25
CA LYS A 86 41.04 20.89 54.81
C LYS A 86 40.14 20.48 53.64
N TRP A 87 40.67 19.75 52.66
CA TRP A 87 40.07 19.50 51.34
C TRP A 87 39.95 18.00 51.00
N GLY A 88 40.51 17.09 51.81
CA GLY A 88 40.61 15.67 51.46
C GLY A 88 39.33 14.87 51.61
N TYR A 89 38.30 15.42 52.25
CA TYR A 89 36.96 14.83 52.25
C TYR A 89 35.93 15.92 51.92
N SER A 90 35.44 15.90 50.68
CA SER A 90 34.30 16.70 50.26
C SER A 90 33.19 15.75 49.84
N PRO A 91 32.07 15.66 50.59
CA PRO A 91 30.95 14.79 50.23
C PRO A 91 30.38 15.17 48.86
N VAL A 92 30.42 16.47 48.51
CA VAL A 92 30.04 16.97 47.19
C VAL A 92 31.01 16.49 46.10
N GLY A 93 32.31 16.44 46.40
CA GLY A 93 33.33 15.92 45.47
C GLY A 93 33.17 14.44 45.18
N GLU A 94 32.90 13.63 46.21
CA GLU A 94 32.59 12.20 46.06
C GLU A 94 31.30 11.98 45.28
N GLU A 95 30.25 12.78 45.54
CA GLU A 95 29.00 12.70 44.81
C GLU A 95 29.18 13.06 43.32
N VAL A 96 29.93 14.12 43.02
CA VAL A 96 30.25 14.50 41.64
C VAL A 96 31.07 13.42 40.94
N MET A 97 32.05 12.83 41.62
CA MET A 97 32.81 11.68 41.09
C MET A 97 31.91 10.48 40.82
N LEU A 98 30.98 10.16 41.73
CA LEU A 98 30.03 9.07 41.56
C LEU A 98 29.10 9.33 40.36
N ARG A 99 28.55 10.55 40.25
CA ARG A 99 27.74 10.95 39.09
C ARG A 99 28.53 10.87 37.79
N ALA A 100 29.78 11.32 37.77
CA ALA A 100 30.64 11.26 36.59
C ALA A 100 30.97 9.81 36.18
N THR A 101 31.21 8.91 37.14
CA THR A 101 31.44 7.50 36.84
C THR A 101 30.18 6.79 36.32
N ASN A 102 29.02 7.11 36.87
CA ASN A 102 27.73 6.61 36.36
C ASN A 102 27.45 7.11 34.93
N LEU A 103 27.68 8.40 34.67
CA LEU A 103 27.55 8.98 33.33
C LEU A 103 28.46 8.28 32.32
N ARG A 104 29.72 7.99 32.68
CA ARG A 104 30.64 7.23 31.81
C ARG A 104 30.11 5.84 31.49
N LYS A 105 29.57 5.12 32.49
CA LYS A 105 28.96 3.80 32.30
C LYS A 105 27.72 3.86 31.40
N GLU A 106 26.92 4.92 31.50
CA GLU A 106 25.76 5.14 30.62
C GLU A 106 26.20 5.47 29.20
N MET A 107 27.18 6.36 29.02
CA MET A 107 27.73 6.68 27.70
C MET A 107 28.28 5.45 26.99
N ALA A 108 29.03 4.60 27.69
CA ALA A 108 29.54 3.35 27.12
C ALA A 108 28.42 2.37 26.74
N ARG A 109 27.35 2.27 27.56
CA ARG A 109 26.17 1.46 27.24
C ARG A 109 25.44 1.98 26.00
N ASP A 110 25.23 3.28 25.92
CA ASP A 110 24.57 3.92 24.78
C ASP A 110 25.40 3.81 23.51
N GLU A 111 26.71 4.01 23.59
CA GLU A 111 27.61 3.84 22.45
C GLU A 111 27.59 2.40 21.93
N LYS A 112 27.64 1.40 22.83
CA LYS A 112 27.50 0.00 22.45
C LYS A 112 26.16 -0.26 21.75
N LYS A 113 25.07 0.33 22.26
CA LYS A 113 23.74 0.22 21.66
C LYS A 113 23.67 0.91 20.30
N MET A 114 24.25 2.10 20.16
CA MET A 114 24.31 2.84 18.89
C MET A 114 25.12 2.08 17.84
N ARG A 115 26.30 1.56 18.20
CA ARG A 115 27.13 0.74 17.32
C ARG A 115 26.41 -0.54 16.90
N HIS A 116 25.73 -1.21 17.83
CA HIS A 116 24.94 -2.39 17.52
C HIS A 116 23.76 -2.09 16.59
N GLN A 117 23.11 -0.93 16.75
CA GLN A 117 22.02 -0.50 15.87
C GLN A 117 22.52 -0.02 14.51
N ALA A 118 23.73 0.54 14.43
CA ALA A 118 24.40 0.85 13.17
C ALA A 118 24.84 -0.43 12.46
N SER A 119 25.42 -1.41 13.15
CA SER A 119 25.87 -2.66 12.50
C SER A 119 24.76 -3.51 11.88
N LYS A 120 23.48 -3.21 12.14
CA LYS A 120 22.35 -3.89 11.50
C LYS A 120 22.11 -3.33 10.10
N LEU A 121 22.68 -4.01 9.11
CA LEU A 121 22.23 -3.95 7.72
C LEU A 121 20.72 -4.21 7.72
N ASN A 122 19.91 -3.25 7.27
CA ASN A 122 18.43 -3.28 7.32
C ASN A 122 17.79 -3.00 8.69
N ASN A 123 18.32 -2.05 9.46
CA ASN A 123 17.57 -1.54 10.61
C ASN A 123 16.20 -0.98 10.17
N MET A 124 15.11 -1.66 10.54
CA MET A 124 13.73 -1.30 10.16
C MET A 124 13.24 0.00 10.80
N GLN A 125 14.01 0.55 11.72
CA GLN A 125 13.73 1.81 12.37
C GLN A 125 14.68 2.82 11.74
N THR A 126 14.17 3.53 10.73
CA THR A 126 14.80 4.73 10.22
C THR A 126 14.09 5.95 10.79
N ILE A 127 14.86 7.00 10.99
CA ILE A 127 14.33 8.29 11.33
C ILE A 127 14.03 8.99 10.01
N SER A 128 12.77 9.31 9.73
CA SER A 128 12.38 10.07 8.53
C SER A 128 12.51 11.58 8.77
N ASP A 129 12.53 12.37 7.69
CA ASP A 129 12.55 13.83 7.82
C ASP A 129 11.26 14.35 8.46
N TYR A 130 10.13 13.68 8.19
CA TYR A 130 8.87 13.93 8.90
C TYR A 130 9.02 13.69 10.41
N ASN A 131 9.78 12.66 10.81
CA ASN A 131 10.04 12.39 12.22
C ASN A 131 10.82 13.57 12.84
N VAL A 132 11.89 14.02 12.19
CA VAL A 132 12.67 15.17 12.67
C VAL A 132 11.79 16.41 12.79
N PHE A 133 10.97 16.67 11.76
CA PHE A 133 10.06 17.81 11.73
C PHE A 133 8.98 17.73 12.80
N ALA A 134 8.40 16.56 13.04
CA ALA A 134 7.40 16.36 14.08
C ALA A 134 7.98 16.63 15.47
N ILE A 135 9.22 16.19 15.76
CA ILE A 135 9.89 16.54 17.03
C ILE A 135 10.22 18.03 17.10
N ALA A 136 10.57 18.67 15.99
CA ALA A 136 10.80 20.11 15.96
C ALA A 136 9.53 20.93 16.27
N LEU A 137 8.37 20.48 15.80
CA LEU A 137 7.09 21.13 16.08
C LEU A 137 6.53 20.82 17.46
N LEU A 138 6.64 19.56 17.91
CA LEU A 138 6.04 19.08 19.17
C LEU A 138 6.97 19.24 20.38
N GLY A 139 8.27 19.39 20.13
CA GLY A 139 9.29 19.37 21.16
C GLY A 139 9.33 20.65 21.97
N GLY A 140 8.90 20.56 23.23
CA GLY A 140 9.18 21.56 24.26
C GLY A 140 10.52 21.30 24.97
N SER A 141 10.65 21.79 26.20
CA SER A 141 11.85 21.58 27.04
C SER A 141 12.15 20.11 27.38
N SER A 142 11.16 19.21 27.22
CA SER A 142 11.35 17.76 27.32
C SER A 142 10.52 17.02 26.27
N VAL A 143 11.22 16.35 25.34
CA VAL A 143 10.57 15.52 24.32
C VAL A 143 9.87 14.29 24.93
N SER A 144 10.42 13.78 26.03
CA SER A 144 9.89 12.58 26.69
C SER A 144 8.51 12.77 27.31
N SER A 145 8.18 13.96 27.82
CA SER A 145 6.84 14.27 28.32
C SER A 145 5.88 14.52 27.16
N SER A 146 6.29 15.35 26.18
CA SER A 146 5.46 15.69 25.03
C SER A 146 5.03 14.45 24.21
N LEU A 147 5.90 13.44 24.09
CA LEU A 147 5.57 12.19 23.39
C LEU A 147 4.77 11.19 24.22
N LYS A 148 4.75 11.30 25.56
CA LYS A 148 3.92 10.44 26.42
C LYS A 148 2.46 10.84 26.37
N ASP A 149 2.19 12.15 26.24
CA ASP A 149 0.83 12.68 26.16
C ASP A 149 0.18 12.41 24.79
N LEU A 150 0.98 11.95 23.82
CA LEU A 150 0.56 11.58 22.45
C LEU A 150 0.31 10.07 22.30
N GLU A 151 0.05 9.34 23.39
CA GLU A 151 -0.39 7.94 23.32
C GLU A 151 -1.58 7.80 22.33
N PRO A 152 -1.55 6.80 21.44
CA PRO A 152 -2.17 6.92 20.12
C PRO A 152 -3.67 6.63 20.15
N ARG A 153 -4.47 7.51 19.53
CA ARG A 153 -5.88 7.25 19.23
C ARG A 153 -6.09 6.40 17.96
N ASP A 154 -5.09 6.33 17.06
CA ASP A 154 -5.16 5.56 15.81
C ASP A 154 -3.79 4.97 15.40
N GLU A 155 -3.77 3.68 15.05
CA GLU A 155 -2.55 2.96 14.67
C GLU A 155 -2.04 3.23 13.25
N GLN A 156 -2.88 3.81 12.39
CA GLN A 156 -2.68 3.79 10.93
C GLN A 156 -1.74 4.88 10.40
N GLN A 157 -1.44 5.91 11.20
CA GLN A 157 -0.48 6.97 10.86
C GLN A 157 0.29 7.37 12.11
N ARG A 158 1.18 6.51 12.62
CA ARG A 158 1.95 6.87 13.82
C ARG A 158 2.96 7.98 13.50
N PRO A 159 2.83 9.19 14.07
CA PRO A 159 4.00 10.03 14.31
C PRO A 159 4.86 9.27 15.33
N ILE A 160 6.18 9.41 15.24
CA ILE A 160 7.19 8.83 16.13
C ILE A 160 6.69 8.48 17.53
N THR A 161 6.95 7.25 17.98
CA THR A 161 6.81 6.91 19.40
C THR A 161 8.14 7.08 20.12
N LEU A 162 8.07 7.39 21.42
CA LEU A 162 9.23 7.45 22.31
C LEU A 162 10.00 6.11 22.30
N GLY A 163 9.27 4.99 22.24
CA GLY A 163 9.84 3.66 22.04
C GLY A 163 10.60 3.51 20.72
N GLY A 164 10.10 4.12 19.64
CA GLY A 164 10.77 4.17 18.34
C GLY A 164 12.12 4.90 18.42
N LEU A 165 12.20 6.06 19.06
CA LEU A 165 13.47 6.80 19.23
C LEU A 165 14.48 6.03 20.10
N ARG A 166 14.02 5.41 21.20
CA ARG A 166 14.88 4.56 22.03
C ARG A 166 15.42 3.36 21.27
N ALA A 167 14.62 2.78 20.39
CA ALA A 167 15.01 1.61 19.62
C ALA A 167 15.95 1.99 18.45
N ASN A 168 15.84 3.21 17.91
CA ASN A 168 16.81 3.85 17.02
C ASN A 168 18.17 4.17 17.67
N GLY A 169 18.30 3.93 18.98
CA GLY A 169 19.54 4.16 19.73
C GLY A 169 19.70 5.58 20.27
N ILE A 170 18.64 6.39 20.31
CA ILE A 170 18.69 7.70 20.98
C ILE A 170 18.68 7.47 22.50
N PRO A 171 19.70 7.99 23.23
CA PRO A 171 19.78 7.81 24.68
C PRO A 171 18.61 8.44 25.41
N GLU A 172 18.16 7.79 26.49
CA GLU A 172 17.07 8.30 27.30
C GLU A 172 17.37 9.65 27.94
N ARG A 173 18.64 9.90 28.31
CA ARG A 173 19.10 11.22 28.79
C ARG A 173 18.92 12.34 27.77
N ILE A 174 19.00 12.03 26.48
CA ILE A 174 18.82 13.01 25.40
C ILE A 174 17.32 13.23 25.18
N LEU A 175 16.52 12.16 25.21
CA LEU A 175 15.06 12.23 25.10
C LEU A 175 14.40 12.99 26.26
N ALA A 176 15.00 12.94 27.45
CA ALA A 176 14.54 13.70 28.61
C ALA A 176 14.80 15.21 28.50
N GLY A 177 15.71 15.63 27.60
CA GLY A 177 16.08 17.03 27.41
C GLY A 177 15.34 17.73 26.27
N ASP A 178 15.91 18.86 25.87
CA ASP A 178 15.40 19.75 24.83
C ASP A 178 15.36 19.09 23.44
N ALA A 179 14.32 19.43 22.68
CA ALA A 179 14.09 19.01 21.31
C ALA A 179 15.29 19.25 20.39
N ASN A 180 15.99 20.38 20.55
CA ASN A 180 17.17 20.71 19.73
C ASN A 180 18.27 19.65 19.84
N LYS A 181 18.47 19.07 21.04
CA LYS A 181 19.45 18.01 21.25
C LYS A 181 18.97 16.70 20.63
N VAL A 182 17.69 16.37 20.80
CA VAL A 182 17.10 15.16 20.21
C VAL A 182 17.20 15.21 18.69
N ILE A 183 16.86 16.34 18.07
CA ILE A 183 16.95 16.57 16.62
C ILE A 183 18.39 16.38 16.12
N SER A 184 19.38 16.95 16.82
CA SER A 184 20.79 16.78 16.42
C SER A 184 21.20 15.31 16.40
N PHE A 185 20.77 14.53 17.40
CA PHE A 185 20.99 13.08 17.42
C PHE A 185 20.20 12.36 16.31
N MET A 186 18.97 12.78 16.04
CA MET A 186 18.14 12.22 14.98
C MET A 186 18.78 12.41 13.61
N LEU A 187 19.24 13.62 13.29
CA LEU A 187 19.92 13.97 12.04
C LEU A 187 21.22 13.17 11.89
N HIS A 188 22.04 13.10 12.93
CA HIS A 188 23.27 12.31 12.90
C HIS A 188 22.98 10.81 12.65
N ARG A 189 21.88 10.29 13.22
CA ARG A 189 21.45 8.91 12.96
C ARG A 189 20.92 8.71 11.54
N GLN A 190 20.28 9.71 10.94
CA GLN A 190 19.90 9.67 9.53
C GLN A 190 21.13 9.63 8.62
N GLU A 191 22.14 10.44 8.92
CA GLU A 191 23.40 10.49 8.16
C GLU A 191 24.12 9.14 8.20
N LEU A 192 24.31 8.57 9.38
CA LEU A 192 24.90 7.22 9.53
C LEU A 192 24.11 6.14 8.79
N ALA A 193 22.78 6.25 8.76
CA ALA A 193 21.94 5.30 8.05
C ALA A 193 22.11 5.41 6.53
N ARG A 194 22.28 6.64 6.00
CA ARG A 194 22.54 6.89 4.58
C ARG A 194 23.91 6.36 4.14
N GLU A 195 24.95 6.51 4.96
CA GLU A 195 26.29 5.97 4.66
C GLU A 195 26.31 4.43 4.55
N GLN A 196 25.39 3.73 5.22
CA GLN A 196 25.29 2.27 5.18
C GLN A 196 24.34 1.71 4.11
N GLU A 197 23.53 2.56 3.46
CA GLU A 197 22.55 2.11 2.47
C GLU A 197 23.20 1.51 1.21
N ASP A 198 24.47 1.81 0.95
CA ASP A 198 25.23 1.30 -0.20
C ASP A 198 25.71 -0.17 -0.06
N ALA A 199 25.46 -0.85 1.06
CA ALA A 199 26.07 -2.16 1.37
C ALA A 199 25.10 -3.36 1.50
N GLY A 200 23.80 -3.17 1.27
CA GLY A 200 22.80 -4.21 1.50
C GLY A 200 22.68 -5.21 0.34
N ASP A 201 23.15 -6.44 0.51
CA ASP A 201 22.93 -7.55 -0.44
C ASP A 201 21.48 -8.09 -0.37
N LEU A 202 21.02 -8.72 -1.45
CA LEU A 202 19.71 -9.38 -1.59
C LEU A 202 19.46 -10.40 -0.47
N GLU A 203 20.47 -11.17 -0.06
CA GLU A 203 20.34 -12.15 1.01
C GLU A 203 20.14 -11.51 2.39
N ALA A 204 20.75 -10.34 2.64
CA ALA A 204 20.49 -9.58 3.85
C ALA A 204 19.05 -9.05 3.89
N PHE A 205 18.50 -8.68 2.73
CA PHE A 205 17.09 -8.27 2.61
C PHE A 205 16.13 -9.43 2.87
N LYS A 206 16.38 -10.61 2.28
CA LYS A 206 15.59 -11.83 2.53
C LYS A 206 15.64 -12.25 4.01
N THR A 207 16.81 -12.19 4.63
CA THR A 207 16.98 -12.45 6.06
C THR A 207 16.15 -11.47 6.90
N ALA A 208 16.19 -10.18 6.57
CA ALA A 208 15.38 -9.16 7.24
C ALA A 208 13.87 -9.40 7.05
N LEU A 209 13.42 -9.82 5.87
CA LEU A 209 12.03 -10.20 5.61
C LEU A 209 11.57 -11.36 6.49
N SER A 210 12.43 -12.37 6.71
CA SER A 210 12.10 -13.52 7.57
C SER A 210 11.89 -13.13 9.04
N HIS A 211 12.42 -11.99 9.46
CA HIS A 211 12.28 -11.47 10.82
C HIS A 211 11.12 -10.47 10.99
N CYS A 212 10.41 -10.11 9.92
CA CYS A 212 9.21 -9.28 9.98
C CYS A 212 8.07 -10.04 10.71
N LYS A 213 7.64 -9.54 11.86
CA LYS A 213 6.54 -10.11 12.66
C LYS A 213 5.18 -9.47 12.39
N ASN A 214 5.16 -8.29 11.78
CA ASN A 214 3.94 -7.55 11.51
C ASN A 214 4.05 -6.69 10.24
N LEU A 215 2.89 -6.27 9.73
CA LEU A 215 2.79 -5.47 8.52
C LEU A 215 3.52 -4.11 8.64
N GLY A 216 3.57 -3.52 9.83
CA GLY A 216 4.29 -2.26 10.05
C GLY A 216 5.80 -2.39 9.86
N GLN A 217 6.39 -3.50 10.29
CA GLN A 217 7.80 -3.83 10.05
C GLN A 217 8.07 -4.05 8.57
N LEU A 218 7.20 -4.80 7.89
CA LEU A 218 7.31 -5.05 6.45
C LEU A 218 7.18 -3.76 5.63
N ARG A 219 6.19 -2.92 5.95
CA ARG A 219 6.00 -1.59 5.34
C ARG A 219 7.27 -0.76 5.47
N ARG A 220 7.86 -0.69 6.66
CA ARG A 220 9.11 0.05 6.87
C ARG A 220 10.27 -0.53 6.09
N LEU A 221 10.38 -1.86 6.00
CA LEU A 221 11.45 -2.51 5.24
C LEU A 221 11.33 -2.24 3.72
N CYS A 222 10.13 -2.37 3.15
CA CYS A 222 9.91 -2.22 1.71
C CYS A 222 9.80 -0.74 1.27
N LEU A 223 9.25 0.14 2.09
CA LEU A 223 9.01 1.55 1.74
C LEU A 223 10.17 2.48 2.11
N ARG A 224 11.22 1.96 2.76
CA ARG A 224 12.47 2.69 3.01
C ARG A 224 13.08 3.29 1.74
N GLY A 225 12.73 2.72 0.59
CA GLY A 225 13.36 3.01 -0.69
C GLY A 225 12.89 4.23 -1.46
N VAL A 226 12.05 5.14 -0.95
CA VAL A 226 11.62 6.33 -1.77
C VAL A 226 12.85 7.09 -2.29
N ASP A 227 13.82 7.29 -1.40
CA ASP A 227 15.09 7.99 -1.70
C ASP A 227 16.29 7.04 -1.82
N ALA A 228 16.09 5.72 -1.75
CA ALA A 228 17.20 4.77 -1.78
C ALA A 228 17.86 4.67 -3.16
N ALA A 229 19.12 4.22 -3.14
CA ALA A 229 19.90 3.94 -4.33
C ALA A 229 19.15 3.01 -5.31
N PRO A 230 19.34 3.16 -6.64
CA PRO A 230 18.67 2.35 -7.66
C PRO A 230 18.79 0.84 -7.42
N GLN A 231 19.98 0.37 -6.98
CA GLN A 231 20.23 -1.04 -6.67
C GLN A 231 19.31 -1.58 -5.58
N GLN A 232 19.01 -0.77 -4.55
CA GLN A 232 18.13 -1.21 -3.47
C GLN A 232 16.67 -1.30 -3.93
N LYS A 233 16.25 -0.43 -4.85
CA LYS A 233 14.93 -0.53 -5.49
C LYS A 233 14.84 -1.85 -6.27
N GLU A 234 15.85 -2.17 -7.07
CA GLU A 234 15.94 -3.45 -7.80
C GLU A 234 15.86 -4.66 -6.87
N ILE A 235 16.60 -4.65 -5.74
CA ILE A 235 16.54 -5.72 -4.73
C ILE A 235 15.13 -5.91 -4.16
N VAL A 236 14.44 -4.81 -3.83
CA VAL A 236 13.07 -4.84 -3.31
C VAL A 236 12.10 -5.37 -4.38
N HIS A 237 12.26 -4.95 -5.64
CA HIS A 237 11.43 -5.41 -6.76
C HIS A 237 11.62 -6.90 -7.04
N ALA A 238 12.88 -7.36 -7.11
CA ALA A 238 13.24 -8.77 -7.29
C ALA A 238 12.75 -9.65 -6.13
N SER A 239 12.56 -9.08 -4.94
CA SER A 239 12.10 -9.78 -3.73
C SER A 239 10.59 -9.81 -3.54
N SER A 240 9.81 -9.32 -4.50
CA SER A 240 8.32 -9.31 -4.47
C SER A 240 7.70 -10.65 -4.06
N GLY A 241 8.20 -11.78 -4.59
CA GLY A 241 7.75 -13.12 -4.21
C GLY A 241 8.02 -13.45 -2.73
N HIS A 242 9.19 -13.08 -2.21
CA HIS A 242 9.53 -13.26 -0.79
C HIS A 242 8.70 -12.34 0.12
N ILE A 243 8.36 -11.13 -0.33
CA ILE A 243 7.47 -10.22 0.39
C ILE A 243 6.07 -10.84 0.52
N VAL A 244 5.53 -11.39 -0.57
CA VAL A 244 4.22 -12.07 -0.55
C VAL A 244 4.25 -13.32 0.32
N HIS A 245 5.32 -14.12 0.24
CA HIS A 245 5.49 -15.27 1.13
C HIS A 245 5.53 -14.84 2.61
N SER A 246 6.26 -13.77 2.92
CA SER A 246 6.30 -13.21 4.27
C SER A 246 4.91 -12.78 4.73
N LEU A 247 4.14 -12.05 3.89
CA LEU A 247 2.76 -11.65 4.18
C LEU A 247 1.85 -12.84 4.49
N ARG A 248 1.96 -13.94 3.73
CA ARG A 248 1.18 -15.16 3.95
C ARG A 248 1.59 -15.91 5.23
N SER A 249 2.86 -15.83 5.61
CA SER A 249 3.40 -16.51 6.81
C SER A 249 3.22 -15.73 8.13
N MET A 250 2.89 -14.44 8.04
CA MET A 250 2.69 -13.60 9.22
C MET A 250 1.40 -13.97 9.99
N PRO A 251 1.34 -13.68 11.30
CA PRO A 251 0.10 -13.77 12.05
C PRO A 251 -1.02 -12.96 11.39
N PRO A 252 -2.30 -13.41 11.44
CA PRO A 252 -3.41 -12.77 10.74
C PRO A 252 -3.44 -11.25 10.95
N GLN A 253 -3.33 -10.51 9.85
CA GLN A 253 -3.45 -9.05 9.83
C GLN A 253 -4.79 -8.66 9.18
N PRO A 254 -5.33 -7.47 9.46
CA PRO A 254 -6.52 -6.98 8.77
C PRO A 254 -6.29 -6.93 7.24
N LEU A 255 -7.07 -7.70 6.48
CA LEU A 255 -6.91 -7.81 5.02
C LEU A 255 -6.94 -6.45 4.31
N LYS A 256 -7.77 -5.50 4.80
CA LYS A 256 -7.83 -4.12 4.27
C LYS A 256 -6.48 -3.40 4.37
N GLU A 257 -5.73 -3.62 5.44
CA GLU A 257 -4.41 -3.02 5.62
C GLU A 257 -3.36 -3.69 4.73
N ILE A 258 -3.45 -5.02 4.54
CA ILE A 258 -2.60 -5.72 3.59
C ILE A 258 -2.86 -5.21 2.17
N LEU A 259 -4.12 -5.08 1.75
CA LEU A 259 -4.49 -4.58 0.43
C LEU A 259 -3.94 -3.16 0.19
N LYS A 260 -4.06 -2.25 1.17
CA LYS A 260 -3.46 -0.90 1.07
C LYS A 260 -1.95 -0.97 0.85
N PHE A 261 -1.26 -1.87 1.55
CA PHE A 261 0.17 -2.05 1.38
C PHE A 261 0.52 -2.56 -0.02
N VAL A 262 -0.14 -3.63 -0.46
CA VAL A 262 0.06 -4.25 -1.77
C VAL A 262 -0.23 -3.25 -2.89
N ASN A 263 -1.29 -2.44 -2.75
CA ASN A 263 -1.66 -1.41 -3.73
C ASN A 263 -0.60 -0.31 -3.82
N ASN A 264 -0.18 0.23 -2.67
CA ASN A 264 0.86 1.27 -2.65
C ASN A 264 2.19 0.74 -3.23
N PHE A 265 2.52 -0.52 -2.95
CA PHE A 265 3.71 -1.16 -3.50
C PHE A 265 3.59 -1.34 -5.02
N THR A 266 2.48 -1.90 -5.51
CA THR A 266 2.22 -2.17 -6.93
C THR A 266 2.20 -0.88 -7.76
N ILE A 267 1.47 0.15 -7.31
CA ILE A 267 1.43 1.47 -7.97
C ILE A 267 2.84 2.06 -8.06
N ARG A 268 3.66 1.86 -7.03
CA ARG A 268 5.02 2.34 -7.02
C ARG A 268 5.92 1.58 -8.02
N GLN A 269 5.80 0.25 -8.12
CA GLN A 269 6.53 -0.53 -9.14
C GLN A 269 6.15 -0.06 -10.55
N LEU A 270 4.84 0.12 -10.80
CA LEU A 270 4.32 0.63 -12.07
C LEU A 270 4.86 2.02 -12.40
N ALA A 271 4.87 2.95 -11.43
CA ALA A 271 5.38 4.31 -11.64
C ALA A 271 6.88 4.36 -11.93
N GLU A 272 7.65 3.42 -11.38
CA GLU A 272 9.10 3.32 -11.60
C GLU A 272 9.46 2.61 -12.92
N ASN A 273 8.49 2.05 -13.66
CA ASN A 273 8.69 1.19 -14.84
C ASN A 273 9.68 0.03 -14.59
N ALA A 274 9.91 -0.33 -13.33
CA ALA A 274 10.65 -1.52 -12.97
C ALA A 274 9.73 -2.71 -13.22
N GLY A 275 10.15 -3.65 -14.06
CA GLY A 275 9.34 -4.80 -14.48
C GLY A 275 8.51 -5.38 -13.33
N LEU A 276 7.20 -5.38 -13.49
CA LEU A 276 6.27 -5.80 -12.44
C LEU A 276 6.37 -7.32 -12.28
N SER A 277 6.51 -7.79 -11.04
CA SER A 277 6.50 -9.23 -10.76
C SER A 277 5.08 -9.71 -10.54
N ALA A 278 4.72 -10.87 -11.10
CA ALA A 278 3.39 -11.47 -10.98
C ALA A 278 2.93 -11.67 -9.53
N ALA A 279 3.87 -11.93 -8.61
CA ALA A 279 3.53 -12.30 -7.23
C ALA A 279 2.68 -11.24 -6.51
N MET A 280 3.00 -9.95 -6.70
CA MET A 280 2.37 -8.86 -5.95
C MET A 280 0.96 -8.53 -6.47
N PRO A 281 0.73 -8.34 -7.78
CA PRO A 281 -0.60 -8.12 -8.34
C PRO A 281 -1.53 -9.31 -8.14
N LEU A 282 -1.05 -10.55 -8.31
CA LEU A 282 -1.86 -11.75 -8.08
C LEU A 282 -2.31 -11.85 -6.61
N TYR A 283 -1.42 -11.52 -5.67
CA TYR A 283 -1.79 -11.48 -4.25
C TYR A 283 -2.75 -10.32 -3.92
N GLY A 284 -2.57 -9.17 -4.58
CA GLY A 284 -3.51 -8.04 -4.50
C GLY A 284 -4.91 -8.41 -5.00
N LEU A 285 -4.98 -9.13 -6.12
CA LEU A 285 -6.20 -9.67 -6.71
C LEU A 285 -6.87 -10.68 -5.77
N GLU A 286 -6.11 -11.61 -5.19
CA GLU A 286 -6.60 -12.58 -4.19
C GLU A 286 -7.24 -11.87 -2.98
N ILE A 287 -6.56 -10.87 -2.41
CA ILE A 287 -7.07 -10.13 -1.25
C ILE A 287 -8.28 -9.26 -1.62
N ALA A 288 -8.24 -8.58 -2.77
CA ALA A 288 -9.36 -7.77 -3.25
C ALA A 288 -10.62 -8.62 -3.43
N SER A 289 -10.45 -9.83 -3.94
CA SER A 289 -11.53 -10.81 -4.14
C SER A 289 -12.07 -11.32 -2.81
N LYS A 290 -11.21 -11.66 -1.84
CA LYS A 290 -11.62 -12.04 -0.47
C LYS A 290 -12.33 -10.93 0.29
N LEU A 291 -12.03 -9.67 -0.04
CA LEU A 291 -12.72 -8.49 0.51
C LEU A 291 -13.96 -8.08 -0.30
N GLU A 292 -14.23 -8.76 -1.42
CA GLU A 292 -15.35 -8.50 -2.32
C GLU A 292 -15.40 -7.01 -2.75
N LEU A 293 -14.23 -6.43 -3.06
CA LEU A 293 -14.09 -5.03 -3.47
C LEU A 293 -13.96 -4.94 -4.99
N LEU A 294 -15.09 -4.85 -5.69
CA LEU A 294 -15.14 -4.90 -7.16
C LEU A 294 -14.18 -3.91 -7.85
N PRO A 295 -14.08 -2.63 -7.46
CA PRO A 295 -13.16 -1.70 -8.12
C PRO A 295 -11.69 -2.14 -8.02
N ALA A 296 -11.30 -2.72 -6.88
CA ALA A 296 -9.94 -3.23 -6.70
C ALA A 296 -9.73 -4.52 -7.50
N ILE A 297 -10.73 -5.41 -7.54
CA ILE A 297 -10.68 -6.64 -8.35
C ILE A 297 -10.46 -6.29 -9.82
N VAL A 298 -11.29 -5.40 -10.39
CA VAL A 298 -11.19 -4.96 -11.78
C VAL A 298 -9.81 -4.37 -12.08
N GLN A 299 -9.31 -3.48 -11.20
CA GLN A 299 -7.99 -2.86 -11.37
C GLN A 299 -6.86 -3.89 -11.38
N TYR A 300 -6.82 -4.82 -10.42
CA TYR A 300 -5.77 -5.84 -10.39
C TYR A 300 -5.91 -6.84 -11.53
N LEU A 301 -7.13 -7.17 -11.92
CA LEU A 301 -7.39 -8.05 -13.05
C LEU A 301 -6.83 -7.46 -14.35
N GLN A 302 -7.04 -6.17 -14.60
CA GLN A 302 -6.42 -5.45 -15.72
C GLN A 302 -4.90 -5.51 -15.70
N ILE A 303 -4.30 -5.25 -14.53
CA ILE A 303 -2.84 -5.31 -14.37
C ILE A 303 -2.33 -6.73 -14.68
N CYS A 304 -3.00 -7.75 -14.16
CA CYS A 304 -2.57 -9.13 -14.34
C CYS A 304 -2.73 -9.61 -15.80
N LEU A 305 -3.84 -9.26 -16.44
CA LEU A 305 -4.13 -9.62 -17.83
C LEU A 305 -3.21 -8.86 -18.81
N SER A 306 -3.00 -7.56 -18.62
CA SER A 306 -2.11 -6.76 -19.49
C SER A 306 -0.64 -7.17 -19.41
N GLN A 307 -0.21 -7.76 -18.29
CA GLN A 307 1.15 -8.26 -18.09
C GLN A 307 1.26 -9.79 -18.33
N ALA A 308 0.19 -10.44 -18.78
CA ALA A 308 0.13 -11.89 -18.97
C ALA A 308 0.55 -12.72 -17.73
N PHE A 309 0.17 -12.24 -16.52
CA PHE A 309 0.44 -12.96 -15.27
C PHE A 309 -0.56 -14.06 -14.96
N ILE A 310 -1.72 -14.03 -15.61
CA ILE A 310 -2.72 -15.09 -15.56
C ILE A 310 -2.68 -15.78 -16.92
N GLY A 311 -2.42 -17.09 -16.91
CA GLY A 311 -2.29 -17.92 -18.10
C GLY A 311 -3.33 -19.04 -18.14
N ASN A 312 -3.02 -20.08 -18.92
CA ASN A 312 -3.83 -21.31 -19.03
C ASN A 312 -3.30 -22.43 -18.11
N ASP A 313 -2.49 -22.12 -17.10
CA ASP A 313 -1.85 -23.13 -16.26
C ASP A 313 -2.75 -23.55 -15.08
N ASN A 314 -2.52 -24.74 -14.51
CA ASN A 314 -3.33 -25.26 -13.40
C ASN A 314 -3.32 -24.38 -12.13
N THR A 315 -2.30 -23.53 -11.94
CA THR A 315 -2.27 -22.57 -10.84
C THR A 315 -3.27 -21.43 -11.00
N ASP A 316 -3.71 -21.17 -12.24
CA ASP A 316 -4.74 -20.17 -12.55
C ASP A 316 -6.11 -20.60 -12.04
N ARG A 317 -6.42 -21.91 -11.94
CA ARG A 317 -7.74 -22.40 -11.51
C ARG A 317 -8.17 -21.92 -10.13
N ALA A 318 -7.27 -21.99 -9.15
CA ALA A 318 -7.58 -21.53 -7.79
C ALA A 318 -7.80 -20.00 -7.77
N ILE A 319 -7.05 -19.27 -8.58
CA ILE A 319 -7.19 -17.82 -8.73
C ILE A 319 -8.52 -17.50 -9.41
N LEU A 320 -8.88 -18.22 -10.49
CA LEU A 320 -10.15 -18.09 -11.20
C LEU A 320 -11.34 -18.28 -10.26
N GLY A 321 -11.32 -19.35 -9.45
CA GLY A 321 -12.36 -19.60 -8.45
C GLY A 321 -12.49 -18.47 -7.42
N ILE A 322 -11.37 -18.04 -6.83
CA ILE A 322 -11.37 -16.96 -5.82
C ILE A 322 -11.84 -15.63 -6.42
N VAL A 323 -11.34 -15.27 -7.61
CA VAL A 323 -11.65 -14.01 -8.29
C VAL A 323 -13.08 -13.99 -8.77
N GLY A 324 -13.54 -15.06 -9.42
CA GLY A 324 -14.91 -15.13 -9.89
C GLY A 324 -15.91 -15.10 -8.74
N LEU A 325 -15.64 -15.79 -7.63
CA LEU A 325 -16.52 -15.76 -6.44
C LEU A 325 -16.55 -14.38 -5.81
N GLY A 326 -15.39 -13.76 -5.60
CA GLY A 326 -15.31 -12.40 -5.05
C GLY A 326 -16.00 -11.36 -5.93
N THR A 327 -15.89 -11.51 -7.26
CA THR A 327 -16.56 -10.66 -8.25
C THR A 327 -18.08 -10.85 -8.18
N LEU A 328 -18.53 -12.10 -8.18
CA LEU A 328 -19.95 -12.46 -8.15
C LEU A 328 -20.61 -11.92 -6.88
N THR A 329 -20.03 -12.18 -5.71
CA THR A 329 -20.57 -11.67 -4.44
C THR A 329 -20.55 -10.14 -4.37
N ALA A 330 -19.56 -9.48 -4.99
CA ALA A 330 -19.55 -8.03 -5.07
C ALA A 330 -20.69 -7.48 -5.96
N LEU A 331 -20.96 -8.12 -7.11
CA LEU A 331 -22.09 -7.77 -7.98
C LEU A 331 -23.44 -8.03 -7.31
N GLU A 332 -23.61 -9.17 -6.63
CA GLU A 332 -24.81 -9.52 -5.88
C GLU A 332 -25.11 -8.50 -4.76
N ARG A 333 -24.08 -7.89 -4.17
CA ARG A 333 -24.21 -6.77 -3.21
C ARG A 333 -24.47 -5.41 -3.85
N GLY A 334 -24.68 -5.37 -5.17
CA GLY A 334 -24.95 -4.15 -5.92
C GLY A 334 -23.72 -3.27 -6.15
N GLN A 335 -22.50 -3.79 -6.00
CA GLN A 335 -21.32 -3.07 -6.50
C GLN A 335 -21.31 -3.05 -8.03
N GLY A 336 -20.56 -2.11 -8.63
CA GLY A 336 -20.45 -1.98 -10.08
C GLY A 336 -21.56 -1.16 -10.72
N THR A 337 -22.29 -0.36 -9.95
CA THR A 337 -23.22 0.67 -10.45
C THR A 337 -22.53 1.94 -10.93
N ALA A 338 -21.21 2.05 -10.71
CA ALA A 338 -20.43 3.14 -11.26
C ALA A 338 -20.29 2.95 -12.77
N ARG A 339 -20.70 3.98 -13.53
CA ARG A 339 -20.67 4.00 -14.99
C ARG A 339 -19.37 3.46 -15.57
N GLY A 340 -19.47 2.46 -16.43
CA GLY A 340 -18.40 1.79 -17.14
C GLY A 340 -17.88 0.52 -16.47
N THR A 341 -18.21 0.27 -15.20
CA THR A 341 -17.62 -0.87 -14.46
C THR A 341 -18.10 -2.23 -15.01
N ARG A 342 -19.38 -2.36 -15.32
CA ARG A 342 -19.96 -3.61 -15.85
C ARG A 342 -19.48 -3.95 -17.27
N PRO A 343 -19.48 -3.01 -18.24
CA PRO A 343 -18.88 -3.25 -19.56
C PRO A 343 -17.38 -3.59 -19.49
N GLU A 344 -16.65 -2.92 -18.61
CA GLU A 344 -15.22 -3.18 -18.39
C GLU A 344 -15.00 -4.58 -17.82
N LEU A 345 -15.81 -4.98 -16.82
CA LEU A 345 -15.76 -6.33 -16.27
C LEU A 345 -16.10 -7.37 -17.35
N PHE A 346 -17.14 -7.16 -18.15
CA PHE A 346 -17.48 -8.05 -19.26
C PHE A 346 -16.30 -8.23 -20.23
N THR A 347 -15.63 -7.12 -20.57
CA THR A 347 -14.44 -7.13 -21.43
C THR A 347 -13.33 -7.98 -20.81
N LEU A 348 -13.07 -7.84 -19.51
CA LEU A 348 -12.03 -8.61 -18.81
C LEU A 348 -12.38 -10.10 -18.67
N LEU A 349 -13.67 -10.44 -18.61
CA LEU A 349 -14.11 -11.83 -18.51
C LEU A 349 -14.04 -12.55 -19.86
N THR A 350 -14.47 -11.88 -20.94
CA THR A 350 -14.68 -12.48 -22.26
C THR A 350 -13.56 -12.20 -23.26
N GLY A 351 -12.77 -11.14 -23.06
CA GLY A 351 -11.78 -10.63 -24.02
C GLY A 351 -12.35 -9.77 -25.14
N ARG A 352 -13.66 -9.45 -25.12
CA ARG A 352 -14.34 -8.67 -26.16
C ARG A 352 -14.44 -7.21 -25.78
N SER A 353 -14.08 -6.32 -26.70
CA SER A 353 -14.07 -4.87 -26.49
C SER A 353 -14.85 -4.14 -27.57
N LEU A 354 -15.62 -3.12 -27.20
CA LEU A 354 -16.28 -2.24 -28.19
C LEU A 354 -15.29 -1.40 -29.01
N VAL A 355 -14.07 -1.23 -28.53
CA VAL A 355 -13.08 -0.29 -29.12
C VAL A 355 -12.16 -1.01 -30.11
N SER A 356 -11.95 -2.31 -29.94
CA SER A 356 -11.00 -3.11 -30.73
C SER A 356 -11.66 -4.37 -31.23
N SER A 357 -11.47 -4.68 -32.52
CA SER A 357 -11.82 -5.98 -33.10
C SER A 357 -10.84 -7.09 -32.72
N GLU A 358 -9.65 -6.73 -32.22
CA GLU A 358 -8.66 -7.72 -31.78
C GLU A 358 -9.04 -8.27 -30.40
N PRO A 359 -8.95 -9.61 -30.19
CA PRO A 359 -9.23 -10.24 -28.91
C PRO A 359 -8.25 -9.74 -27.85
N GLN A 360 -8.79 -9.31 -26.71
CA GLN A 360 -8.00 -8.89 -25.56
C GLN A 360 -7.73 -10.06 -24.61
N PRO A 361 -6.65 -10.00 -23.80
CA PRO A 361 -6.44 -10.96 -22.73
C PRO A 361 -7.67 -11.01 -21.81
N ALA A 362 -8.13 -12.22 -21.51
CA ALA A 362 -9.36 -12.48 -20.77
C ALA A 362 -9.11 -13.40 -19.58
N LEU A 363 -9.92 -13.27 -18.53
CA LEU A 363 -9.87 -14.14 -17.37
C LEU A 363 -10.37 -15.56 -17.71
N TYR A 364 -11.47 -15.65 -18.46
CA TYR A 364 -12.04 -16.93 -18.90
C TYR A 364 -11.96 -17.07 -20.42
N GLY A 365 -12.23 -15.99 -21.16
CA GLY A 365 -12.31 -16.03 -22.61
C GLY A 365 -13.58 -16.74 -23.12
N LEU A 366 -13.74 -16.78 -24.44
CA LEU A 366 -14.89 -17.43 -25.07
C LEU A 366 -14.75 -18.95 -25.15
N ASP A 367 -13.54 -19.48 -25.12
CA ASP A 367 -13.28 -20.92 -25.23
C ASP A 367 -13.88 -21.72 -24.06
N VAL A 368 -14.01 -21.10 -22.87
CA VAL A 368 -14.64 -21.69 -21.69
C VAL A 368 -16.13 -22.01 -21.91
N LEU A 369 -16.79 -21.36 -22.89
CA LEU A 369 -18.19 -21.63 -23.24
C LEU A 369 -18.36 -22.97 -23.98
N GLN A 370 -17.29 -23.50 -24.58
CA GLN A 370 -17.33 -24.77 -25.31
C GLN A 370 -17.22 -26.00 -24.40
N GLY A 371 -17.25 -25.80 -23.07
CA GLY A 371 -17.32 -26.90 -22.09
C GLY A 371 -16.03 -27.71 -21.92
N GLN A 372 -14.89 -27.26 -22.46
CA GLN A 372 -13.61 -27.96 -22.35
C GLN A 372 -12.87 -27.71 -21.01
N GLY A 373 -13.56 -27.18 -20.00
CA GLY A 373 -12.97 -26.70 -18.75
C GLY A 373 -13.45 -27.41 -17.49
N ASP A 374 -13.02 -26.86 -16.35
CA ASP A 374 -13.49 -27.26 -15.02
C ASP A 374 -14.97 -26.85 -14.84
N PRO A 375 -15.88 -27.77 -14.46
CA PRO A 375 -17.31 -27.48 -14.30
C PRO A 375 -17.58 -26.40 -13.25
N GLU A 376 -16.78 -26.32 -12.18
CA GLU A 376 -16.96 -25.29 -11.15
C GLU A 376 -16.64 -23.90 -11.70
N VAL A 377 -15.55 -23.80 -12.47
CA VAL A 377 -15.14 -22.56 -13.13
C VAL A 377 -16.16 -22.14 -14.19
N HIS A 378 -16.68 -23.09 -14.96
CA HIS A 378 -17.73 -22.83 -15.95
C HIS A 378 -19.04 -22.35 -15.29
N CYS A 379 -19.46 -22.98 -14.18
CA CYS A 379 -20.62 -22.54 -13.41
C CYS A 379 -20.45 -21.11 -12.88
N LEU A 380 -19.26 -20.80 -12.35
CA LEU A 380 -18.94 -19.46 -11.87
C LEU A 380 -18.98 -18.42 -12.99
N TYR A 381 -18.42 -18.76 -14.15
CA TYR A 381 -18.41 -17.90 -15.32
C TYR A 381 -19.83 -17.61 -15.84
N THR A 382 -20.68 -18.63 -15.96
CA THR A 382 -22.08 -18.45 -16.38
C THR A 382 -22.87 -17.62 -15.37
N ARG A 383 -22.67 -17.80 -14.06
CA ARG A 383 -23.28 -16.92 -13.05
C ARG A 383 -22.83 -15.46 -13.15
N LEU A 384 -21.55 -15.21 -13.46
CA LEU A 384 -21.05 -13.85 -13.71
C LEU A 384 -21.67 -13.21 -14.97
N LEU A 385 -21.78 -13.98 -16.06
CA LEU A 385 -22.46 -13.54 -17.28
C LEU A 385 -23.93 -13.18 -17.01
N ALA A 386 -24.60 -13.96 -16.15
CA ALA A 386 -25.96 -13.68 -15.71
C ALA A 386 -26.10 -12.37 -14.94
N GLU A 387 -25.23 -12.10 -13.96
CA GLU A 387 -25.24 -10.83 -13.21
C GLU A 387 -24.99 -9.60 -14.10
N LEU A 388 -24.27 -9.79 -15.20
CA LEU A 388 -24.03 -8.75 -16.19
C LEU A 388 -25.23 -8.56 -17.13
N GLY A 389 -26.06 -9.58 -17.35
CA GLY A 389 -27.15 -9.56 -18.32
C GLY A 389 -26.74 -10.05 -19.72
N ALA A 390 -25.68 -10.86 -19.81
CA ALA A 390 -25.15 -11.39 -21.07
C ALA A 390 -25.95 -12.62 -21.56
N PHE A 391 -27.20 -12.40 -21.96
CA PHE A 391 -28.12 -13.49 -22.31
C PHE A 391 -27.66 -14.31 -23.50
N ARG A 392 -27.14 -13.68 -24.56
CA ARG A 392 -26.79 -14.40 -25.79
C ARG A 392 -25.60 -15.32 -25.55
N LEU A 393 -24.58 -14.86 -24.82
CA LEU A 393 -23.45 -15.69 -24.38
C LEU A 393 -23.88 -16.86 -23.49
N LEU A 394 -24.85 -16.64 -22.60
CA LEU A 394 -25.43 -17.70 -21.77
C LEU A 394 -26.14 -18.76 -22.62
N TRP A 395 -26.88 -18.35 -23.65
CA TRP A 395 -27.51 -19.28 -24.60
C TRP A 395 -26.46 -20.11 -25.35
N HIS A 396 -25.37 -19.50 -25.82
CA HIS A 396 -24.25 -20.21 -26.46
C HIS A 396 -23.56 -21.19 -25.50
N SER A 397 -23.33 -20.78 -24.24
CA SER A 397 -22.77 -21.64 -23.19
C SER A 397 -23.61 -22.92 -23.00
N ARG A 398 -24.93 -22.79 -23.02
CA ARG A 398 -25.87 -23.90 -22.84
C ARG A 398 -25.77 -24.93 -23.97
N ARG A 399 -25.56 -24.46 -25.20
CA ARG A 399 -25.44 -25.29 -26.39
C ARG A 399 -24.10 -26.04 -26.45
N GLY A 400 -23.04 -25.41 -25.95
CA GLY A 400 -21.72 -26.03 -25.84
C GLY A 400 -21.60 -27.06 -24.72
N ALA A 401 -22.32 -26.87 -23.61
CA ALA A 401 -22.25 -27.75 -22.45
C ALA A 401 -23.16 -29.00 -22.59
N GLN A 402 -22.60 -30.19 -22.43
CA GLN A 402 -23.37 -31.45 -22.35
C GLN A 402 -24.13 -31.61 -21.03
N GLU A 403 -23.70 -30.92 -19.96
CA GLU A 403 -24.35 -30.98 -18.65
C GLU A 403 -25.40 -29.87 -18.46
N ALA A 404 -26.35 -30.09 -17.56
CA ALA A 404 -27.40 -29.13 -17.20
C ALA A 404 -26.78 -27.85 -16.63
N THR A 405 -26.61 -26.83 -17.48
CA THR A 405 -26.22 -25.49 -17.06
C THR A 405 -27.23 -24.99 -16.02
N ASP A 406 -26.74 -24.30 -15.00
CA ASP A 406 -27.52 -23.88 -13.85
C ASP A 406 -28.69 -22.96 -14.28
N THR A 407 -29.92 -23.48 -14.16
CA THR A 407 -31.15 -22.72 -14.46
C THR A 407 -31.23 -21.41 -13.67
N THR A 408 -30.54 -21.33 -12.52
CA THR A 408 -30.51 -20.11 -11.71
C THR A 408 -29.78 -18.96 -12.41
N ALA A 409 -28.73 -19.22 -13.18
CA ALA A 409 -28.02 -18.19 -13.95
C ALA A 409 -28.96 -17.56 -15.00
N PHE A 410 -29.77 -18.38 -15.66
CA PHE A 410 -30.76 -17.91 -16.63
C PHE A 410 -31.85 -17.04 -16.01
N ILE A 411 -32.42 -17.48 -14.88
CA ILE A 411 -33.41 -16.70 -14.13
C ILE A 411 -32.80 -15.37 -13.69
N ARG A 412 -31.57 -15.40 -13.21
CA ARG A 412 -30.87 -14.20 -12.76
C ARG A 412 -30.58 -13.23 -13.90
N CYS A 413 -30.19 -13.72 -15.08
CA CYS A 413 -30.03 -12.89 -16.26
C CYS A 413 -31.35 -12.19 -16.63
N ALA A 414 -32.47 -12.91 -16.64
CA ALA A 414 -33.78 -12.33 -16.90
C ALA A 414 -34.18 -11.26 -15.86
N GLN A 415 -33.83 -11.46 -14.58
CA GLN A 415 -34.00 -10.44 -13.52
C GLN A 415 -33.20 -9.17 -13.81
N VAL A 416 -31.92 -9.31 -14.16
CA VAL A 416 -31.05 -8.16 -14.48
C VAL A 416 -31.61 -7.39 -15.67
N LEU A 417 -31.98 -8.09 -16.75
CA LEU A 417 -32.55 -7.47 -17.96
C LEU A 417 -33.92 -6.83 -17.71
N GLY A 418 -34.79 -7.51 -16.97
CA GLY A 418 -36.13 -7.01 -16.63
C GLY A 418 -36.13 -5.86 -15.62
N SER A 419 -34.98 -5.52 -15.03
CA SER A 419 -34.85 -4.36 -14.13
C SER A 419 -34.73 -3.02 -14.87
N ALA A 420 -34.50 -3.05 -16.19
CA ALA A 420 -34.48 -1.88 -17.05
C ALA A 420 -35.84 -1.64 -17.71
N GLU A 421 -36.31 -0.39 -17.71
CA GLU A 421 -37.56 0.03 -18.34
C GLU A 421 -37.25 0.85 -19.61
N GLY A 422 -38.10 0.72 -20.64
CA GLY A 422 -38.08 1.58 -21.83
C GLY A 422 -36.83 1.47 -22.71
N ASP A 423 -36.24 2.62 -23.07
CA ASP A 423 -35.14 2.76 -24.05
C ASP A 423 -33.80 2.11 -23.64
N ALA A 424 -33.69 1.66 -22.38
CA ALA A 424 -32.56 0.88 -21.89
C ALA A 424 -32.75 -0.64 -22.11
N GLY A 425 -33.87 -1.04 -22.71
CA GLY A 425 -34.19 -2.43 -23.00
C GLY A 425 -33.20 -3.07 -23.97
N VAL A 426 -33.05 -4.39 -23.81
CA VAL A 426 -32.29 -5.26 -24.70
C VAL A 426 -32.89 -5.20 -26.11
N ASP A 427 -32.04 -5.12 -27.13
CA ASP A 427 -32.50 -5.23 -28.51
C ASP A 427 -32.70 -6.70 -28.89
N TYR A 428 -33.89 -7.22 -28.58
CA TYR A 428 -34.30 -8.60 -28.86
C TYR A 428 -34.38 -8.94 -30.36
N SER A 429 -34.37 -7.93 -31.24
CA SER A 429 -34.42 -8.13 -32.69
C SER A 429 -33.04 -8.33 -33.33
N THR A 430 -31.98 -7.90 -32.64
CA THR A 430 -30.60 -8.06 -33.08
C THR A 430 -30.00 -9.32 -32.47
N VAL A 431 -30.01 -10.38 -33.26
CA VAL A 431 -29.39 -11.66 -32.94
C VAL A 431 -28.82 -12.21 -34.23
N THR A 432 -27.66 -12.85 -34.16
CA THR A 432 -26.98 -13.39 -35.34
C THR A 432 -26.81 -14.91 -35.28
N GLY A 433 -26.78 -15.48 -34.07
CA GLY A 433 -26.42 -16.89 -33.89
C GLY A 433 -24.92 -17.15 -34.00
N GLU A 434 -24.12 -16.11 -34.25
CA GLU A 434 -22.66 -16.19 -34.23
C GLU A 434 -22.15 -15.72 -32.87
N LEU A 435 -21.40 -16.58 -32.18
CA LEU A 435 -20.92 -16.34 -30.80
C LEU A 435 -20.23 -14.99 -30.62
N GLU A 436 -19.35 -14.62 -31.55
CA GLU A 436 -18.58 -13.38 -31.45
C GLU A 436 -19.45 -12.14 -31.61
N THR A 437 -20.29 -12.13 -32.65
CA THR A 437 -21.19 -11.01 -32.94
C THR A 437 -22.24 -10.85 -31.85
N ASP A 438 -22.75 -11.96 -31.31
CA ASP A 438 -23.69 -11.96 -30.20
C ASP A 438 -23.03 -11.49 -28.89
N ALA A 439 -21.74 -11.74 -28.66
CA ALA A 439 -21.00 -11.20 -27.52
C ALA A 439 -20.86 -9.67 -27.60
N ASP A 440 -20.64 -9.12 -28.79
CA ASP A 440 -20.58 -7.67 -29.01
C ASP A 440 -21.95 -7.01 -28.78
N LEU A 441 -23.04 -7.69 -29.16
CA LEU A 441 -24.41 -7.24 -28.88
C LEU A 441 -24.69 -7.23 -27.37
N ASP A 442 -24.31 -8.29 -26.64
CA ASP A 442 -24.42 -8.33 -25.18
C ASP A 442 -23.62 -7.20 -24.53
N LEU A 443 -22.40 -6.91 -24.98
CA LEU A 443 -21.60 -5.80 -24.44
C LEU A 443 -22.28 -4.43 -24.64
N ARG A 444 -22.96 -4.21 -25.77
CA ARG A 444 -23.74 -2.99 -26.01
C ARG A 444 -24.94 -2.90 -25.08
N ASP A 445 -25.67 -3.99 -24.90
CA ASP A 445 -26.82 -4.05 -24.00
C ASP A 445 -26.39 -3.82 -22.54
N ILE A 446 -25.30 -4.45 -22.08
CA ILE A 446 -24.68 -4.22 -20.77
C ILE A 446 -24.30 -2.74 -20.60
N SER A 447 -23.74 -2.11 -21.63
CA SER A 447 -23.38 -0.68 -21.59
C SER A 447 -24.61 0.23 -21.48
N ARG A 448 -25.73 -0.12 -22.13
CA ARG A 448 -27.00 0.61 -22.02
C ARG A 448 -27.62 0.42 -20.62
N LEU A 449 -27.64 -0.81 -20.12
CA LEU A 449 -28.12 -1.13 -18.77
C LEU A 449 -27.32 -0.38 -17.70
N ASP A 450 -25.99 -0.39 -17.80
CA ASP A 450 -25.10 0.31 -16.87
C ASP A 450 -25.33 1.83 -16.89
N ALA A 451 -25.50 2.41 -18.09
CA ALA A 451 -25.85 3.83 -18.24
C ALA A 451 -27.23 4.16 -17.61
N TYR A 452 -28.22 3.29 -17.83
CA TYR A 452 -29.54 3.41 -17.23
C TYR A 452 -29.48 3.36 -15.71
N HIS A 453 -28.85 2.34 -15.14
CA HIS A 453 -28.74 2.20 -13.69
C HIS A 453 -27.96 3.36 -13.06
N THR A 454 -26.91 3.87 -13.71
CA THR A 454 -26.22 5.08 -13.23
C THR A 454 -27.16 6.29 -13.20
N SER A 455 -28.05 6.43 -14.18
CA SER A 455 -29.00 7.56 -14.25
C SER A 455 -30.15 7.45 -13.24
N VAL A 456 -30.60 6.24 -12.93
CA VAL A 456 -31.76 5.96 -12.07
C VAL A 456 -31.38 5.74 -10.59
N ALA A 457 -30.14 5.32 -10.30
CA ALA A 457 -29.66 4.94 -8.96
C ALA A 457 -29.60 6.09 -7.93
N SER A 458 -30.22 7.25 -8.18
CA SER A 458 -30.48 8.23 -7.11
C SER A 458 -31.73 7.92 -6.27
N LYS A 459 -32.58 6.93 -6.65
CA LYS A 459 -33.86 6.68 -5.94
C LYS A 459 -34.25 5.23 -5.60
N ARG A 460 -33.63 4.18 -6.17
CA ARG A 460 -34.04 2.78 -5.94
C ARG A 460 -32.85 1.85 -5.71
N ALA A 461 -33.04 0.83 -4.86
CA ALA A 461 -32.07 -0.25 -4.72
C ALA A 461 -31.89 -0.95 -6.09
N PRO A 462 -30.65 -1.07 -6.59
CA PRO A 462 -30.39 -1.64 -7.90
C PRO A 462 -30.70 -3.16 -7.91
N TYR A 463 -31.33 -3.66 -8.98
CA TYR A 463 -31.59 -5.08 -9.27
C TYR A 463 -32.56 -5.84 -8.34
N SER A 464 -33.41 -5.17 -7.56
CA SER A 464 -34.52 -5.81 -6.82
C SER A 464 -35.75 -6.01 -7.72
N SER A 465 -35.61 -6.70 -8.85
CA SER A 465 -36.77 -7.04 -9.68
C SER A 465 -37.48 -8.25 -9.06
N ASN A 466 -38.71 -8.07 -8.57
CA ASN A 466 -39.58 -9.16 -8.08
C ASN A 466 -40.12 -10.03 -9.25
N ILE A 467 -39.23 -10.54 -10.10
CA ILE A 467 -39.60 -11.51 -11.14
C ILE A 467 -39.85 -12.89 -10.51
N GLU A 468 -39.27 -13.15 -9.33
CA GLU A 468 -39.31 -14.43 -8.59
C GLU A 468 -40.72 -14.97 -8.23
N GLY A 469 -41.79 -14.24 -8.53
CA GLY A 469 -43.17 -14.75 -8.43
C GLY A 469 -44.03 -14.53 -9.67
N ARG A 470 -43.45 -14.06 -10.78
CA ARG A 470 -44.20 -13.59 -11.96
C ARG A 470 -43.96 -14.43 -13.21
N ILE A 471 -42.79 -15.03 -13.34
CA ILE A 471 -42.41 -15.87 -14.48
C ILE A 471 -42.04 -17.23 -13.93
N SER A 472 -42.64 -18.29 -14.48
CA SER A 472 -42.32 -19.63 -14.04
C SER A 472 -40.88 -19.97 -14.45
N PRO A 473 -40.05 -20.56 -13.56
CA PRO A 473 -38.74 -21.09 -13.91
C PRO A 473 -38.78 -22.03 -15.13
N ASP A 474 -39.88 -22.77 -15.30
CA ASP A 474 -40.07 -23.70 -16.42
C ASP A 474 -40.30 -22.95 -17.74
N GLU A 475 -41.01 -21.83 -17.74
CA GLU A 475 -41.22 -21.00 -18.95
C GLU A 475 -39.91 -20.34 -19.40
N LEU A 476 -39.11 -19.85 -18.44
CA LEU A 476 -37.77 -19.34 -18.73
C LEU A 476 -36.90 -20.45 -19.31
N LYS A 477 -36.89 -21.61 -18.66
CA LYS A 477 -36.15 -22.78 -19.16
C LYS A 477 -36.57 -23.15 -20.58
N GLU A 478 -37.87 -23.15 -20.89
CA GLU A 478 -38.38 -23.43 -22.23
C GLU A 478 -37.94 -22.36 -23.26
N ALA A 479 -37.85 -21.09 -22.86
CA ALA A 479 -37.29 -20.04 -23.71
C ALA A 479 -35.82 -20.31 -24.05
N PHE A 480 -35.02 -20.71 -23.06
CA PHE A 480 -33.60 -21.03 -23.25
C PHE A 480 -33.38 -22.34 -24.03
N GLU A 481 -34.27 -23.31 -23.93
CA GLU A 481 -34.17 -24.58 -24.66
C GLU A 481 -34.48 -24.46 -26.16
N SER A 482 -34.95 -23.28 -26.61
CA SER A 482 -35.19 -23.00 -28.03
C SER A 482 -33.98 -23.32 -28.89
N ALA A 483 -34.21 -24.11 -29.95
CA ALA A 483 -33.23 -24.51 -30.97
C ALA A 483 -32.53 -23.32 -31.62
N ASP A 484 -33.28 -22.23 -31.81
CA ASP A 484 -32.85 -20.99 -32.42
C ASP A 484 -32.80 -19.88 -31.36
N ILE A 485 -31.71 -19.12 -31.37
CA ILE A 485 -31.49 -17.98 -30.48
C ILE A 485 -32.51 -16.86 -30.74
N HIS A 486 -33.01 -16.70 -31.96
CA HIS A 486 -34.10 -15.76 -32.26
C HIS A 486 -35.37 -16.14 -31.51
N GLY A 487 -35.69 -17.45 -31.51
CA GLY A 487 -36.80 -17.99 -30.72
C GLY A 487 -36.61 -17.81 -29.22
N ALA A 488 -35.37 -17.98 -28.72
CA ALA A 488 -35.04 -17.76 -27.31
C ALA A 488 -35.24 -16.29 -26.90
N MET A 489 -34.75 -15.35 -27.71
CA MET A 489 -34.86 -13.91 -27.46
C MET A 489 -36.30 -13.41 -27.58
N ALA A 490 -37.06 -13.88 -28.57
CA ALA A 490 -38.47 -13.54 -28.74
C ALA A 490 -39.32 -14.03 -27.55
N ARG A 491 -39.07 -15.25 -27.08
CA ARG A 491 -39.73 -15.80 -25.88
C ARG A 491 -39.33 -15.02 -24.63
N LEU A 492 -38.05 -14.68 -24.45
CA LEU A 492 -37.63 -13.84 -23.33
C LEU A 492 -38.34 -12.48 -23.36
N GLN A 493 -38.40 -11.83 -24.53
CA GLN A 493 -39.10 -10.55 -24.70
C GLN A 493 -40.58 -10.67 -24.31
N GLU A 494 -41.25 -11.74 -24.76
CA GLU A 494 -42.63 -12.01 -24.40
C GLU A 494 -42.79 -12.17 -22.88
N LEU A 495 -41.95 -12.98 -22.25
CA LEU A 495 -41.97 -13.19 -20.80
C LEU A 495 -41.71 -11.88 -20.02
N MET A 496 -40.77 -11.05 -20.48
CA MET A 496 -40.50 -9.74 -19.88
C MET A 496 -41.67 -8.77 -20.06
N SER A 497 -42.37 -8.82 -21.21
CA SER A 497 -43.54 -7.96 -21.48
C SER A 497 -44.77 -8.33 -20.65
N ARG A 498 -44.90 -9.60 -20.26
CA ARG A 498 -45.99 -10.09 -19.39
C ARG A 498 -45.81 -9.66 -17.93
N ALA A 499 -44.58 -9.38 -17.51
CA ALA A 499 -44.34 -8.87 -16.17
C ALA A 499 -44.91 -7.43 -16.10
N PRO A 500 -45.97 -7.17 -15.30
CA PRO A 500 -46.54 -5.83 -15.23
C PRO A 500 -45.46 -4.85 -14.77
N ALA A 501 -45.25 -3.76 -15.54
CA ALA A 501 -44.37 -2.66 -15.15
C ALA A 501 -44.65 -2.36 -13.69
N ALA A 502 -43.62 -2.43 -12.84
CA ALA A 502 -43.81 -2.34 -11.40
C ALA A 502 -44.48 -1.00 -11.11
N THR A 503 -45.80 -1.03 -10.90
CA THR A 503 -46.59 0.15 -10.56
C THR A 503 -45.90 0.76 -9.36
N GLN A 504 -45.43 2.00 -9.51
CA GLN A 504 -44.77 2.75 -8.46
C GLN A 504 -45.66 2.67 -7.23
N THR A 505 -45.29 1.83 -6.26
CA THR A 505 -45.90 1.89 -4.94
C THR A 505 -45.51 3.27 -4.44
N GLU A 506 -46.49 4.17 -4.37
CA GLU A 506 -46.29 5.52 -3.86
C GLU A 506 -45.48 5.43 -2.56
N PRO A 507 -44.49 6.32 -2.37
CA PRO A 507 -43.74 6.34 -1.13
C PRO A 507 -44.78 6.46 -0.01
N ILE A 508 -44.83 5.44 0.85
CA ILE A 508 -45.58 5.54 2.09
C ILE A 508 -44.93 6.69 2.84
N ASP A 509 -45.61 7.83 2.89
CA ASP A 509 -45.24 8.95 3.74
C ASP A 509 -45.21 8.39 5.17
N ILE A 510 -44.01 8.08 5.65
CA ILE A 510 -43.77 7.79 7.06
C ILE A 510 -43.88 9.15 7.75
N GLU A 511 -45.13 9.56 8.01
CA GLU A 511 -45.41 10.64 8.95
C GLU A 511 -44.73 10.31 10.28
N ASN A 512 -43.85 11.22 10.68
CA ASN A 512 -43.13 11.31 11.94
C ASN A 512 -43.89 10.67 13.13
N SER A 513 -43.61 9.39 13.42
CA SER A 513 -43.90 8.83 14.73
C SER A 513 -42.76 9.22 15.67
N SER A 514 -43.04 10.26 16.46
CA SER A 514 -42.30 10.71 17.64
C SER A 514 -41.74 9.54 18.46
N ILE A 515 -40.42 9.40 18.48
CA ILE A 515 -39.72 8.51 19.43
C ILE A 515 -39.62 9.27 20.76
N PRO A 516 -40.16 8.76 21.88
CA PRO A 516 -39.91 9.34 23.19
C PRO A 516 -38.51 8.94 23.63
N SER A 517 -37.68 9.95 23.87
CA SER A 517 -36.38 9.83 24.51
C SER A 517 -36.55 9.50 26.00
N ASP A 518 -36.29 8.25 26.37
CA ASP A 518 -35.90 7.82 27.72
C ASP A 518 -35.09 6.51 27.62
N LEU A 519 -33.76 6.64 27.69
CA LEU A 519 -32.75 5.78 28.36
C LEU A 519 -31.33 6.02 27.82
#